data_AF-A0A3C0YPK8-F1
#
_entry.id   AF-A0A3C0YPK8-F1
#
_cell.length_a   1.000
_cell.length_b   1.000
_cell.length_c   1.000
_cell.angle_alpha   90.00
_cell.angle_beta   90.00
_cell.angle_gamma   90.00
#
_symmetry.space_group_name_H-M   'P 1'
#
loop_
_entity.id
_entity.type
_entity.pdbx_description
1 polymer ?
#
loop_
_entity_poly.entity_id
_entity_poly.type
_entity_poly.pdbx_seq_one_letter_code
_entity_poly.pdbx_strand_id
1 'polypeptide(L)' 'MRFTKMHGLGNDYVYVNCFEEKVSNPAKTAIVVSDRHRGIGADGLI' A
#
# COMPACT_ATOMS: atom_id res chain seq x y z
N MET A 1 6.30 -4.34 -8.18
CA MET A 1 5.34 -4.43 -7.07
C MET A 1 3.93 -4.41 -7.63
N ARG A 2 3.40 -5.59 -7.94
CA ARG A 2 1.96 -5.77 -8.07
C ARG A 2 1.32 -5.56 -6.70
N PHE A 3 0.15 -4.93 -6.68
CA PHE A 3 -0.61 -4.70 -5.46
C PHE A 3 -2.10 -4.82 -5.73
N THR A 4 -2.87 -5.02 -4.67
CA THR A 4 -4.33 -4.97 -4.70
C THR A 4 -4.79 -3.89 -3.75
N LYS A 5 -5.70 -3.01 -4.18
CA LYS A 5 -6.34 -2.06 -3.26
C LYS A 5 -7.68 -2.62 -2.81
N MET A 6 -7.87 -2.71 -1.50
CA MET A 6 -9.12 -3.18 -0.89
C MET A 6 -9.54 -2.23 0.21
N HIS A 7 -10.83 -2.20 0.54
CA HIS A 7 -11.34 -1.42 1.66
C HIS A 7 -12.41 -2.20 2.43
N GLY A 8 -12.59 -1.84 3.70
CA GLY A 8 -13.66 -2.33 4.55
C GLY A 8 -14.21 -1.18 5.39
N LEU A 9 -15.52 -0.92 5.30
CA LEU A 9 -16.19 0.18 6.02
C LEU A 9 -15.51 1.55 5.86
N GLY A 10 -14.91 1.80 4.69
CA GLY A 10 -14.23 3.05 4.36
C GLY A 10 -12.75 3.11 4.75
N ASN A 11 -12.22 2.13 5.50
CA ASN A 11 -10.80 2.01 5.77
C ASN A 11 -10.12 1.27 4.61
N ASP A 12 -9.24 1.95 3.86
CA ASP A 12 -8.63 1.45 2.63
C ASP A 12 -7.13 1.15 2.75
N TYR A 13 -6.68 0.04 2.16
CA TYR A 13 -5.28 -0.37 2.19
C TYR A 13 -4.76 -0.81 0.82
N VAL A 14 -3.47 -0.58 0.61
CA VAL A 14 -2.69 -1.20 -0.47
C VAL A 14 -2.14 -2.52 0.07
N TYR A 15 -2.42 -3.63 -0.61
CA TYR A 15 -1.94 -4.97 -0.25
C TYR A 15 -0.81 -5.43 -1.18
N VAL A 16 0.30 -5.91 -0.62
CA VAL A 16 1.44 -6.44 -1.38
C VAL A 16 1.77 -7.86 -0.95
N ASN A 17 1.71 -8.80 -1.92
CA ASN A 17 2.08 -10.19 -1.66
C ASN A 17 3.60 -10.34 -1.54
N CYS A 18 4.11 -10.37 -0.30
CA CYS A 18 5.55 -10.50 -0.02
C CYS A 18 6.14 -11.89 -0.29
N PHE A 19 5.34 -12.89 -0.71
CA PHE A 19 5.87 -14.15 -1.22
C PHE A 19 6.39 -14.02 -2.67
N GLU A 20 5.82 -13.10 -3.45
CA GLU A 20 6.19 -12.85 -4.85
C GLU A 20 7.03 -11.57 -5.01
N GLU A 21 6.75 -10.57 -4.19
CA GLU A 21 7.35 -9.24 -4.28
C GLU A 21 8.27 -8.97 -3.08
N LYS A 22 9.35 -8.20 -3.29
CA LYS A 22 10.23 -7.75 -2.20
C LYS A 22 10.05 -6.26 -1.97
N VAL A 23 9.75 -5.88 -0.72
CA VAL A 23 9.66 -4.47 -0.29
C VAL A 23 10.84 -4.17 0.62
N SER A 24 11.88 -3.52 0.08
CA SER A 24 13.15 -3.29 0.79
C SER A 24 13.07 -2.25 1.91
N ASN A 25 12.17 -1.28 1.82
CA ASN A 25 11.94 -0.29 2.87
C ASN A 25 10.42 -0.09 3.08
N PRO A 26 9.76 -0.98 3.85
CA PRO A 26 8.31 -0.97 4.01
C PRO A 26 7.78 0.36 4.57
N ALA A 27 8.50 0.99 5.50
CA ALA A 27 8.10 2.27 6.08
C ALA A 27 8.08 3.40 5.05
N LYS A 28 9.16 3.53 4.26
CA LYS A 28 9.21 4.54 3.19
C LYS A 28 8.17 4.23 2.10
N THR A 29 8.02 2.96 1.73
CA THR A 29 7.02 2.54 0.74
C THR A 29 5.61 2.91 1.22
N ALA A 30 5.26 2.61 2.47
CA ALA A 30 3.96 2.94 3.06
C ALA A 30 3.65 4.44 2.94
N ILE A 31 4.60 5.31 3.31
CA ILE A 31 4.42 6.77 3.19
C ILE A 31 4.14 7.20 1.75
N VAL A 32 4.91 6.69 0.79
CA VAL A 32 4.79 7.08 -0.63
C VAL A 32 3.50 6.55 -1.25
N VAL A 33 3.12 5.30 -0.98
CA VAL A 33 1.91 4.72 -1.58
C VAL A 33 0.63 5.28 -0.97
N SER A 34 0.65 5.63 0.32
CA SER A 34 -0.51 6.18 1.03
C SER A 34 -0.83 7.64 0.70
N ASP A 35 0.10 8.40 0.08
CA ASP A 35 -0.18 9.77 -0.36
C ASP A 35 -1.36 9.78 -1.35
N ARG A 36 -2.44 10.51 -1.01
CA ARG A 36 -3.68 10.55 -1.80
C ARG A 36 -3.60 11.42 -3.06
N HIS A 37 -2.60 12.28 -3.18
CA HIS A 37 -2.42 13.18 -4.31
C HIS A 37 -1.29 12.75 -5.25
N ARG A 38 -0.28 12.06 -4.70
CA ARG A 38 0.95 11.69 -5.41
C ARG A 38 1.23 10.18 -5.40
N GLY A 39 0.49 9.41 -4.61
CA GLY A 39 0.57 7.96 -4.52
C GLY A 39 -0.71 7.28 -5.00
N ILE A 40 -0.97 6.08 -4.46
CA ILE A 40 -2.20 5.33 -4.71
C ILE A 40 -3.34 5.89 -3.84
N GLY A 41 -2.99 6.44 -2.68
CA GLY A 41 -3.92 6.86 -1.64
C GLY A 41 -4.47 5.68 -0.89
N ALA A 42 -4.20 5.58 0.41
CA ALA A 42 -4.75 4.56 1.30
C ALA A 42 -4.48 4.95 2.74
N ASP A 43 -5.24 4.43 3.67
CA ASP A 43 -4.98 4.57 5.11
C ASP A 43 -3.70 3.82 5.53
N GLY A 44 -3.23 2.86 4.72
CA GLY A 44 -1.92 2.24 4.91
C GLY A 44 -1.49 1.23 3.84
N LEU A 45 -0.40 0.53 4.15
CA LEU A 45 0.17 -0.58 3.39
C LEU A 45 0.09 -1.85 4.24
N ILE A 46 -0.41 -2.94 3.63
CA ILE A 46 -0.47 -4.30 4.20
C ILE A 46 0.33 -5.27 3.33
#